data_AF-A0A0F9C357-F1
#
_entry.id   AF-A0A0F9C357-F1
#
_cell.length_a   1.000
_cell.length_b   1.000
_cell.length_c   1.000
_cell.angle_alpha   90.00
_cell.angle_beta   90.00
_cell.angle_gamma   90.00
#
_symmetry.space_group_name_H-M   'P 1'
#
loop_
_entity.id
_entity.type
_entity.pdbx_description
1 polymer ?
#
loop_
_entity_poly.entity_id
_entity_poly.type
_entity_poly.pdbx_seq_one_letter_code
_entity_poly.pdbx_strand_id
1 'polypeptide(L)'
;MGGFPNQLLTPKKQIHLVIIKNNSEGFRLLLSGKIEAVASNKWVGAYILQQEGFEKIKIIQKPFVTTYAPMGVKKGNLKLLNELNEGIRKLKKAGTIDEIARRWSSQEIVFMTKEKIREILTFVGIAVIIIVVFIIILWAIIQKKQNNKLRQEIAERQRAEEALEKYQENLENLEV
;
A
#
# COMPACT_ATOMS: atom_id res chain seq x y z
N MET A 1 -23.29 22.81 19.84
CA MET A 1 -21.96 23.26 20.29
C MET A 1 -20.90 22.60 19.40
N GLY A 2 -20.09 23.37 18.66
CA GLY A 2 -19.18 22.87 17.61
C GLY A 2 -17.87 22.18 18.07
N GLY A 3 -17.80 21.71 19.32
CA GLY A 3 -16.65 20.98 19.85
C GLY A 3 -15.30 21.75 19.83
N PHE A 4 -14.22 21.01 20.01
CA PHE A 4 -12.84 21.52 20.05
C PHE A 4 -12.38 22.21 18.75
N PRO A 5 -12.68 21.69 17.53
CA PRO A 5 -12.33 22.38 16.29
C PRO A 5 -12.94 23.79 16.20
N ASN A 6 -14.20 23.96 16.62
CA ASN A 6 -14.85 25.28 16.62
C ASN A 6 -14.11 26.27 17.52
N GLN A 7 -13.69 25.85 18.72
CA GLN A 7 -12.93 26.72 19.64
C GLN A 7 -11.60 27.19 19.04
N LEU A 8 -10.90 26.31 18.30
CA LEU A 8 -9.60 26.63 17.71
C LEU A 8 -9.70 27.47 16.43
N LEU A 9 -10.76 27.27 15.64
CA LEU A 9 -10.89 27.89 14.33
C LEU A 9 -11.70 29.20 14.38
N THR A 10 -12.57 29.39 15.38
CA THR A 10 -13.36 30.64 15.54
C THR A 10 -12.49 31.90 15.53
N PRO A 11 -11.31 31.95 16.19
CA PRO A 11 -10.47 33.14 16.16
C PRO A 11 -9.89 33.48 14.77
N LYS A 12 -9.94 32.56 13.80
CA LYS A 12 -9.38 32.76 12.46
C LYS A 12 -10.45 33.36 11.54
N LYS A 13 -10.42 34.70 11.38
CA LYS A 13 -11.40 35.49 10.59
C LYS A 13 -11.54 35.10 9.11
N GLN A 14 -10.61 34.31 8.55
CA GLN A 14 -10.62 33.90 7.14
C GLN A 14 -11.34 32.56 6.91
N ILE A 15 -11.88 31.92 7.95
CA ILE A 15 -12.54 30.61 7.84
C ILE A 15 -14.03 30.77 8.14
N HIS A 16 -14.88 30.40 7.19
CA HIS A 16 -16.32 30.30 7.42
C HIS A 16 -16.65 28.94 8.04
N LEU A 17 -17.13 28.95 9.29
CA LEU A 17 -17.42 27.71 10.03
C LEU A 17 -18.87 27.27 9.80
N VAL A 18 -19.02 26.04 9.34
CA VAL A 18 -20.32 25.35 9.20
C VAL A 18 -20.43 24.31 10.30
N ILE A 19 -21.45 24.42 11.15
CA ILE A 19 -21.72 23.45 12.21
C ILE A 19 -22.46 22.26 11.62
N ILE A 20 -21.82 21.09 11.67
CA ILE A 20 -22.37 19.81 11.23
C ILE A 20 -22.84 18.99 12.43
N LYS A 21 -23.86 18.14 12.26
CA LYS A 21 -24.39 17.27 13.32
C LYS A 21 -23.41 16.16 13.68
N ASN A 22 -22.75 15.58 12.68
CA ASN A 22 -21.77 14.51 12.83
C ASN A 22 -20.83 14.44 11.61
N ASN A 23 -19.75 13.65 11.73
CA ASN A 23 -18.76 13.49 10.67
C ASN A 23 -19.35 12.93 9.37
N SER A 24 -20.32 12.02 9.45
CA SER A 24 -21.00 11.40 8.31
C SER A 24 -21.72 12.45 7.44
N GLU A 25 -22.47 13.37 8.07
CA GLU A 25 -23.06 14.53 7.38
C GLU A 25 -21.99 15.44 6.80
N GLY A 26 -20.93 15.74 7.56
CA GLY A 26 -19.81 16.55 7.06
C GLY A 26 -19.19 15.97 5.79
N PHE A 27 -18.93 14.67 5.74
CA PHE A 27 -18.39 14.01 4.55
C PHE A 27 -19.34 14.07 3.36
N ARG A 28 -20.65 13.90 3.56
CA ARG A 28 -21.64 14.10 2.49
C ARG A 28 -21.65 15.54 1.96
N LEU A 29 -21.58 16.54 2.85
CA LEU A 29 -21.51 17.94 2.45
C LEU A 29 -20.23 18.22 1.64
N LEU A 30 -19.09 17.65 2.07
CA LEU A 30 -17.82 17.75 1.35
C LEU A 30 -17.91 17.15 -0.06
N LEU A 31 -18.49 15.95 -0.19
CA LEU A 31 -18.68 15.29 -1.48
C LEU A 31 -19.65 16.04 -2.40
N SER A 32 -20.64 16.72 -1.84
CA SER A 32 -21.58 17.55 -2.59
C SER A 32 -21.02 18.93 -2.98
N GLY A 33 -19.79 19.26 -2.56
CA GLY A 33 -19.16 20.56 -2.82
C GLY A 33 -19.73 21.72 -2.02
N LYS A 34 -20.55 21.46 -1.00
CA LYS A 34 -21.14 22.50 -0.13
C LYS A 34 -20.16 23.06 0.90
N ILE A 35 -19.12 22.29 1.22
CA ILE A 35 -18.02 22.69 2.09
C ILE A 35 -16.70 22.23 1.48
N GLU A 36 -15.61 22.91 1.80
CA GLU A 36 -14.29 22.63 1.24
C GLU A 36 -13.45 21.68 2.11
N ALA A 37 -13.75 21.61 3.41
CA ALA A 37 -13.02 20.78 4.36
C ALA A 37 -13.88 20.38 5.57
N VAL A 38 -13.54 19.25 6.18
CA VAL A 38 -14.13 18.75 7.43
C VAL A 38 -13.04 18.60 8.49
N ALA A 39 -13.24 19.24 9.64
CA ALA A 39 -12.36 19.07 10.80
C ALA A 39 -12.83 17.90 11.66
N SER A 40 -12.07 16.80 11.68
CA SER A 40 -12.37 15.60 12.46
C SER A 40 -11.12 15.06 13.15
N ASN A 41 -11.30 14.24 14.19
CA ASN A 41 -10.27 13.34 14.67
C ASN A 41 -9.87 12.37 13.54
N LYS A 42 -8.57 12.16 13.36
CA LYS A 42 -8.01 11.33 12.28
C LYS A 42 -8.59 9.92 12.29
N TRP A 43 -8.57 9.23 13.42
CA TRP A 43 -9.01 7.82 13.53
C TRP A 43 -10.52 7.68 13.40
N VAL A 44 -11.29 8.57 14.03
CA VAL A 44 -12.76 8.55 13.92
C VAL A 44 -13.20 8.86 12.49
N GLY A 45 -12.57 9.87 11.87
CA GLY A 45 -12.83 10.22 10.48
C GLY A 45 -12.48 9.06 9.55
N ALA A 46 -11.32 8.44 9.74
CA ALA A 46 -10.90 7.22 9.05
C ALA A 46 -12.02 6.19 9.04
N TYR A 47 -12.42 5.79 10.24
CA TYR A 47 -13.32 4.68 10.47
C TYR A 47 -14.65 4.92 9.77
N ILE A 48 -15.21 6.12 9.88
CA ILE A 48 -16.47 6.48 9.22
C ILE A 48 -16.33 6.46 7.70
N LEU A 49 -15.24 6.99 7.13
CA LEU A 49 -15.00 6.94 5.69
C LEU A 49 -14.97 5.50 5.17
N GLN A 50 -14.32 4.59 5.90
CA GLN A 50 -14.26 3.18 5.55
C GLN A 50 -15.62 2.49 5.71
N GLN A 51 -16.28 2.65 6.85
CA GLN A 51 -17.56 1.99 7.16
C GLN A 51 -18.68 2.41 6.21
N GLU A 52 -18.74 3.69 5.84
CA GLU A 52 -19.76 4.21 4.94
C GLU A 52 -19.36 4.14 3.45
N GLY A 53 -18.14 3.68 3.14
CA GLY A 53 -17.66 3.54 1.76
C GLY A 53 -17.47 4.87 1.04
N PHE A 54 -17.18 5.95 1.76
CA PHE A 54 -16.93 7.25 1.14
C PHE A 54 -15.57 7.26 0.44
N GLU A 55 -15.61 7.44 -0.87
CA GLU A 55 -14.43 7.65 -1.69
C GLU A 55 -14.18 9.12 -2.01
N LYS A 56 -13.03 9.43 -2.62
CA LYS A 56 -12.66 10.77 -3.13
C LYS A 56 -12.46 11.84 -2.06
N ILE A 57 -12.36 11.45 -0.79
CA ILE A 57 -11.99 12.35 0.31
C ILE A 57 -10.49 12.16 0.61
N LYS A 58 -9.72 13.25 0.54
CA LYS A 58 -8.29 13.25 0.87
C LYS A 58 -8.10 13.69 2.31
N ILE A 59 -7.40 12.88 3.10
CA ILE A 59 -7.00 13.27 4.45
C ILE A 59 -5.68 14.02 4.38
N ILE A 60 -5.63 15.19 5.01
CA ILE A 60 -4.43 15.99 5.11
C ILE A 60 -3.47 15.32 6.11
N GLN A 61 -2.26 14.99 5.67
CA GLN A 61 -1.29 14.24 6.48
C GLN A 61 -0.84 15.02 7.72
N LYS A 62 -0.62 16.34 7.58
CA LYS A 62 -0.24 17.20 8.70
C LYS A 62 -1.50 17.63 9.46
N PRO A 63 -1.69 17.22 10.72
CA PRO A 63 -2.83 17.68 11.50
C PRO A 63 -2.69 19.18 11.78
N PHE A 64 -3.83 19.90 11.79
CA PHE A 64 -3.86 21.31 12.17
C PHE A 64 -3.71 21.51 13.69
N VAL A 65 -4.00 20.47 14.48
CA VAL A 65 -3.77 20.42 15.92
C VAL A 65 -3.55 18.97 16.36
N THR A 66 -2.64 18.77 17.31
CA THR A 66 -2.46 17.50 18.02
C THR A 66 -2.65 17.76 19.50
N THR A 67 -3.52 17.00 20.14
CA THR A 67 -3.77 17.09 21.58
C THR A 67 -3.93 15.69 22.17
N TYR A 68 -3.62 15.55 23.45
CA TYR A 68 -3.87 14.32 24.20
C TYR A 68 -5.36 14.23 24.55
N ALA A 69 -5.90 13.01 24.59
CA ALA A 69 -7.26 12.77 25.04
C ALA A 69 -7.33 12.87 26.58
N PRO A 70 -8.01 13.88 27.15
CA PRO A 70 -8.17 13.97 28.59
C PRO A 70 -9.30 13.05 29.07
N MET A 71 -9.20 12.56 30.30
CA MET A 71 -10.33 11.95 31.01
C MET A 71 -10.95 12.97 31.96
N GLY A 72 -12.25 13.19 31.82
CA GLY A 72 -12.99 14.13 32.67
C GLY A 72 -13.30 13.54 34.03
N VAL A 73 -13.03 14.28 35.10
CA VAL A 73 -13.41 13.94 36.48
C VAL A 73 -14.29 15.07 37.04
N LYS A 74 -15.26 14.72 37.89
CA LYS A 74 -16.12 15.71 38.57
C LYS A 74 -15.25 16.72 39.34
N LYS A 75 -15.51 18.01 39.14
CA LYS A 75 -14.78 19.11 39.81
C LYS A 75 -14.80 18.92 41.33
N GLY A 76 -13.64 19.07 41.97
CA GLY A 76 -13.46 18.88 43.42
C GLY A 76 -13.11 17.44 43.84
N ASN A 77 -13.28 16.43 42.97
CA ASN A 77 -12.87 15.06 43.29
C ASN A 77 -11.38 14.82 43.01
N LEU A 78 -10.53 15.41 43.85
CA LEU A 78 -9.07 15.32 43.72
C LEU A 78 -8.54 13.91 43.95
N LYS A 79 -9.20 13.12 44.81
CA LYS A 79 -8.80 11.73 45.09
C LYS A 79 -8.85 10.88 43.82
N LEU A 80 -10.00 10.85 43.14
CA LEU A 80 -10.16 10.09 41.89
C LEU A 80 -9.24 10.60 40.78
N LEU A 81 -9.07 11.93 40.69
CA LEU A 81 -8.15 12.53 39.73
C LEU A 81 -6.72 12.00 39.91
N ASN A 82 -6.24 11.96 41.15
CA ASN A 82 -4.89 11.48 41.47
C ASN A 82 -4.74 9.99 41.22
N GLU A 83 -5.70 9.17 41.66
CA GLU A 83 -5.70 7.72 41.44
C GLU A 83 -5.69 7.37 39.94
N LEU A 84 -6.52 8.04 39.15
CA LEU A 84 -6.59 7.83 37.70
C LEU A 84 -5.27 8.22 37.01
N ASN A 85 -4.73 9.39 37.35
CA ASN A 85 -3.47 9.87 36.78
C ASN A 85 -2.28 8.95 37.12
N GLU A 86 -2.20 8.45 38.36
CA GLU A 86 -1.19 7.48 38.76
C GLU A 86 -1.33 6.16 37.98
N GLY A 87 -2.56 5.65 37.84
CA GLY A 87 -2.85 4.44 37.08
C GLY A 87 -2.40 4.55 35.62
N ILE A 88 -2.80 5.62 34.93
CA ILE A 88 -2.38 5.87 33.54
C ILE A 88 -0.86 5.98 33.44
N ARG A 89 -0.20 6.65 34.39
CA ARG A 89 1.25 6.81 34.38
C ARG A 89 1.97 5.48 34.51
N LYS A 90 1.48 4.57 35.35
CA LYS A 90 2.00 3.21 35.48
C LYS A 90 1.82 2.43 34.17
N LEU A 91 0.62 2.45 33.58
CA LEU A 91 0.34 1.78 32.30
C LEU A 91 1.19 2.33 31.15
N LYS A 92 1.44 3.65 31.13
CA LYS A 92 2.30 4.29 30.13
C LYS A 92 3.75 3.87 30.30
N LYS A 93 4.28 3.84 31.53
CA LYS A 93 5.63 3.35 31.84
C LYS A 93 5.82 1.88 31.46
N ALA A 94 4.77 1.07 31.63
CA ALA A 94 4.78 -0.35 31.25
C ALA A 94 4.65 -0.57 29.73
N GLY A 95 4.44 0.48 28.91
CA GLY A 95 4.23 0.36 27.47
C GLY A 95 2.85 -0.15 27.05
N THR A 96 1.96 -0.47 28.00
CA THR A 96 0.61 -0.99 27.74
C THR A 96 -0.24 -0.01 26.94
N ILE A 97 -0.11 1.30 27.21
CA ILE A 97 -0.83 2.33 26.44
C ILE A 97 -0.38 2.33 24.98
N ASP A 98 0.91 2.17 24.72
CA ASP A 98 1.45 2.14 23.36
C ASP A 98 1.05 0.86 22.63
N GLU A 99 0.96 -0.27 23.34
CA GLU A 99 0.46 -1.54 22.79
C GLU A 99 -1.02 -1.42 22.39
N ILE A 100 -1.86 -0.87 23.26
CA ILE A 100 -3.27 -0.59 22.96
C ILE A 100 -3.34 0.34 21.74
N ALA A 101 -2.58 1.45 21.75
CA ALA A 101 -2.56 2.38 20.63
C ALA A 101 -2.16 1.70 19.32
N ARG A 102 -1.12 0.86 19.34
CA ARG A 102 -0.69 0.07 18.18
C ARG A 102 -1.78 -0.87 17.69
N ARG A 103 -2.45 -1.61 18.59
CA ARG A 103 -3.50 -2.56 18.22
C ARG A 103 -4.70 -1.89 17.56
N TRP A 104 -5.09 -0.73 18.07
CA TRP A 104 -6.19 0.05 17.48
C TRP A 104 -5.74 0.83 16.23
N SER A 105 -4.45 1.17 16.10
CA SER A 105 -3.93 1.77 14.87
C SER A 105 -3.73 0.72 13.76
N SER A 106 -3.34 -0.51 14.10
CA SER A 106 -2.98 -1.59 13.17
C SER A 106 -4.19 -2.26 12.49
N GLN A 107 -5.43 -1.88 12.84
CA GLN A 107 -6.62 -2.14 12.00
C GLN A 107 -6.63 -1.20 10.78
N GLU A 108 -5.47 -0.98 10.16
CA GLU A 108 -5.11 0.19 9.36
C GLU A 108 -6.06 0.39 8.18
N ILE A 109 -6.78 1.50 8.26
CA ILE A 109 -7.15 2.28 7.09
C ILE A 109 -5.83 2.88 6.60
N VAL A 110 -5.16 2.17 5.70
CA VAL A 110 -3.95 2.67 5.08
C VAL A 110 -4.33 3.87 4.23
N PHE A 111 -4.04 5.07 4.74
CA PHE A 111 -4.22 6.32 4.00
C PHE A 111 -3.11 6.50 2.99
N MET A 112 -3.08 5.64 1.97
CA MET A 112 -2.34 5.96 0.78
C MET A 112 -3.22 6.84 -0.11
N THR A 113 -2.71 8.01 -0.46
CA THR A 113 -3.37 8.84 -1.48
C THR A 113 -3.45 8.02 -2.78
N LYS A 114 -4.52 8.20 -3.56
CA LYS A 114 -4.68 7.52 -4.87
C LYS A 114 -3.44 7.73 -5.76
N GLU A 115 -2.76 8.88 -5.61
CA GLU A 115 -1.47 9.22 -6.24
C GLU A 115 -0.36 8.24 -5.87
N LYS A 116 -0.15 7.98 -4.56
CA LYS A 116 0.92 7.11 -4.07
C LYS A 116 0.67 5.64 -4.37
N ILE A 117 -0.60 5.21 -4.35
CA ILE A 117 -0.98 3.86 -4.78
C ILE A 117 -0.68 3.68 -6.27
N ARG A 118 -1.02 4.67 -7.09
CA ARG A 118 -0.75 4.64 -8.53
C ARG A 118 0.75 4.56 -8.81
N GLU A 119 1.56 5.37 -8.14
CA GLU A 119 3.02 5.33 -8.26
C GLU A 119 3.57 3.93 -7.91
N ILE A 120 3.16 3.35 -6.78
CA ILE A 120 3.58 2.00 -6.38
C ILE A 120 3.17 0.96 -7.43
N LEU A 121 1.92 1.00 -7.90
CA LEU A 121 1.44 0.08 -8.94
C LEU A 121 2.23 0.23 -10.25
N THR A 122 2.58 1.46 -10.65
CA THR A 122 3.41 1.69 -11.84
C THR A 122 4.82 1.13 -11.66
N PHE A 123 5.46 1.32 -10.50
CA PHE A 123 6.77 0.76 -10.22
C PHE A 123 6.74 -0.78 -10.20
N VAL A 124 5.73 -1.37 -9.57
CA VAL A 124 5.54 -2.83 -9.56
C VAL A 124 5.32 -3.35 -10.98
N GLY A 125 4.50 -2.69 -11.79
CA GLY A 125 4.29 -3.06 -13.19
C GLY A 125 5.58 -3.03 -14.01
N ILE A 126 6.39 -1.98 -13.87
CA ILE A 126 7.70 -1.87 -14.53
C ILE A 126 8.64 -2.98 -14.07
N ALA A 127 8.71 -3.26 -12.76
CA ALA A 127 9.54 -4.33 -12.22
C ALA A 127 9.14 -5.72 -12.77
N VAL A 128 7.84 -6.00 -12.88
CA VAL A 128 7.33 -7.24 -13.48
C VAL A 128 7.72 -7.34 -14.95
N ILE A 129 7.59 -6.25 -15.73
CA ILE A 129 8.01 -6.21 -17.14
C ILE A 129 9.52 -6.50 -17.26
N ILE A 130 10.35 -5.90 -16.41
CA ILE A 130 11.80 -6.14 -16.40
C ILE A 130 12.10 -7.62 -16.10
N ILE A 131 11.41 -8.23 -15.13
CA ILE A 131 11.56 -9.65 -14.81
C ILE A 131 11.17 -10.53 -15.99
N VAL A 132 10.06 -10.23 -16.68
CA VAL A 132 9.62 -10.99 -17.85
C VAL A 132 10.64 -10.88 -19.00
N VAL A 133 11.12 -9.67 -19.29
CA VAL A 133 12.15 -9.44 -20.31
C VAL A 133 13.44 -10.19 -19.95
N PHE A 134 13.84 -10.18 -18.68
CA PHE A 134 15.00 -10.90 -18.19
C PHE A 134 14.85 -12.42 -18.40
N ILE A 135 13.68 -12.98 -18.09
CA ILE A 135 13.37 -14.40 -18.34
C ILE A 135 13.44 -14.73 -19.84
N ILE A 136 12.89 -13.87 -20.70
CA ILE A 136 12.93 -14.06 -22.16
C ILE A 136 14.37 -14.05 -22.67
N ILE A 137 15.21 -13.14 -22.17
CA ILE A 137 16.63 -13.05 -22.54
C ILE A 137 17.37 -14.33 -22.11
N LEU A 138 17.19 -14.78 -20.87
CA LEU A 138 17.80 -16.01 -20.39
C LEU A 138 17.36 -17.22 -21.23
N TRP A 139 16.07 -17.30 -21.56
CA TRP A 139 15.54 -18.35 -22.41
C TRP A 139 16.13 -18.32 -23.81
N ALA A 140 16.26 -17.13 -24.42
CA ALA A 140 16.85 -16.96 -25.75
C ALA A 140 18.33 -17.40 -25.80
N ILE A 141 19.11 -17.09 -24.75
CA ILE A 141 20.52 -17.53 -24.65
C ILE A 141 20.61 -19.06 -24.57
N ILE A 142 19.77 -19.67 -23.74
CA ILE A 142 19.74 -21.13 -23.57
C ILE A 142 19.32 -21.81 -24.88
N GLN A 143 18.28 -21.30 -25.54
CA GLN A 143 17.79 -21.82 -26.82
C GLN A 143 18.86 -21.80 -27.91
N LYS A 144 19.61 -20.69 -28.03
CA LYS A 144 20.70 -20.60 -29.01
C LYS A 144 21.78 -21.65 -28.78
N LYS A 145 22.11 -21.95 -27.52
CA LYS A 145 23.10 -22.98 -27.17
C LYS A 145 22.61 -24.39 -27.51
N GLN A 146 21.33 -24.69 -27.25
CA GLN A 146 20.74 -25.99 -27.57
C GLN A 146 20.63 -26.20 -29.09
N ASN A 147 20.19 -25.18 -29.83
CA ASN A 147 20.08 -25.23 -31.29
C ASN A 147 21.43 -25.46 -31.98
N ASN A 148 22.52 -24.86 -31.49
CA ASN A 148 23.84 -25.06 -32.08
C ASN A 148 24.35 -26.50 -31.87
N LYS A 149 24.12 -27.09 -30.69
CA LYS A 149 24.47 -28.49 -30.43
C LYS A 149 23.69 -29.45 -31.33
N LEU A 150 22.38 -29.24 -31.43
CA LEU A 150 21.52 -30.07 -32.27
C LEU A 150 21.95 -30.01 -33.74
N ARG A 151 22.34 -28.83 -34.23
CA ARG A 151 22.88 -28.69 -35.60
C ARG A 151 24.19 -29.43 -35.81
N GLN A 152 25.07 -29.46 -34.80
CA GLN A 152 26.31 -30.25 -34.87
C GLN A 152 26.01 -31.75 -34.91
N GLU A 153 25.13 -32.24 -34.04
CA GLU A 153 24.72 -33.65 -34.01
C GLU A 153 24.07 -34.09 -35.33
N ILE A 154 23.21 -33.26 -35.93
CA ILE A 154 22.60 -33.54 -37.25
C ILE A 154 23.68 -33.59 -38.34
N ALA A 155 24.61 -32.63 -38.36
CA ALA A 155 25.67 -32.57 -39.38
C ALA A 155 26.70 -33.71 -39.24
N GLU A 156 26.92 -34.25 -38.04
CA GLU A 156 27.74 -35.44 -37.82
C GLU A 156 27.03 -36.72 -38.31
N ARG A 157 25.73 -36.87 -38.00
CA ARG A 157 24.93 -38.00 -38.49
C ARG A 157 24.83 -38.05 -40.00
N GLN A 158 24.53 -36.92 -40.65
CA GLN A 158 24.47 -36.84 -42.10
C GLN A 158 25.79 -37.22 -42.77
N ARG A 159 26.93 -36.76 -42.23
CA ARG A 159 28.25 -37.14 -42.75
C ARG A 159 28.56 -38.62 -42.58
N ALA A 160 28.12 -39.23 -41.47
CA ALA A 160 28.27 -40.66 -41.27
C ALA A 160 27.41 -41.47 -42.25
N GLU A 161 26.17 -41.05 -42.50
CA GLU A 161 25.26 -41.66 -43.47
C GLU A 161 25.81 -41.54 -44.91
N GLU A 162 26.24 -40.35 -45.34
CA GLU A 162 26.86 -40.14 -46.66
C GLU A 162 28.15 -40.95 -46.85
N ALA A 163 28.95 -41.09 -45.79
CA ALA A 163 30.15 -41.92 -45.83
C ALA A 163 29.78 -43.40 -46.04
N LEU A 164 28.80 -43.90 -45.28
CA LEU A 164 28.30 -45.28 -45.43
C LEU A 164 27.74 -45.55 -46.82
N GLU A 165 27.00 -44.60 -47.40
CA GLU A 165 26.46 -44.71 -48.76
C GLU A 165 27.59 -44.82 -49.80
N LYS A 166 28.62 -43.97 -49.71
CA LYS A 166 29.82 -44.07 -50.57
C LYS A 166 30.59 -45.37 -50.37
N TYR A 167 30.66 -45.88 -49.14
CA TYR A 167 31.29 -47.17 -48.87
C TYR A 167 30.49 -48.32 -49.51
N GLN A 168 29.15 -48.26 -49.47
CA GLN A 168 28.29 -49.25 -50.13
C GLN A 168 28.40 -49.19 -51.65
N GLU A 169 28.35 -48.01 -52.26
CA GLU A 169 28.48 -47.81 -53.70
C GLU A 169 29.85 -48.28 -54.23
N ASN A 170 30.93 -48.00 -53.48
CA ASN A 170 32.26 -48.50 -53.84
C ASN A 170 32.36 -50.02 -53.76
N LEU A 171 31.72 -50.67 -52.76
CA LEU A 171 31.70 -52.13 -52.65
C LEU A 171 30.93 -52.76 -53.82
N GLU A 172 29.79 -52.20 -54.20
CA GLU A 172 28.98 -52.67 -55.32
C GLU A 172 29.74 -52.56 -56.66
N ASN A 173 30.50 -51.48 -56.86
CA ASN A 173 31.35 -51.30 -58.04
C ASN A 173 32.63 -52.18 -58.06
N LEU A 174 33.01 -52.78 -56.93
CA LEU A 174 34.16 -53.70 -56.79
C LEU A 174 33.77 -55.17 -56.99
N GLU A 175 32.47 -55.51 -56.92
CA GLU A 175 31.93 -56.86 -57.13
C GLU A 175 31.46 -57.13 -58.57
N VAL A 176 31.62 -56.17 -59.50
CA VAL A 176 31.34 -56.28 -60.95
C VAL A 176 32.63 -56.35 -61.75
#